data_AF-A0A498LFW8-F1
#
_entry.id   AF-A0A498LFW8-F1
#
_cell.length_a   1.000
_cell.length_b   1.000
_cell.length_c   1.000
_cell.angle_alpha   90.00
_cell.angle_beta   90.00
_cell.angle_gamma   90.00
#
_symmetry.space_group_name_H-M   'P 1'
#
loop_
_entity.id
_entity.type
_entity.pdbx_description
1 polymer ?
#
loop_
_entity_poly.entity_id
_entity_poly.type
_entity_poly.pdbx_seq_one_letter_code
_entity_poly.pdbx_strand_id
1 'polypeptide(L)'
;MIQYLITIDAALPSKRKWDNVPILHQYTKGYLEKECVDWLNKFREYADKELRNSYPPNVHIFAKSSMSDRSMWKLTCLATGFYPKDTRLFIRKYRTSLPEDETESTGIRPNHDGTFQLRKSAGIWEDAEAEYDCVVTDRTLREPIIITYYS
;
A
#
# COMPACT_ATOMS: atom_id res chain seq x y z
N MET A 1 12.68 25.35 26.38
CA MET A 1 13.60 25.59 25.26
C MET A 1 13.74 24.27 24.51
N ILE A 2 13.65 24.26 23.17
CA ILE A 2 13.97 23.03 22.42
C ILE A 2 15.44 22.72 22.67
N GLN A 3 15.76 21.45 22.91
CA GLN A 3 17.13 20.99 23.10
C GLN A 3 17.44 19.93 22.05
N TYR A 4 18.60 20.02 21.40
CA TYR A 4 19.03 18.95 20.50
C TYR A 4 19.48 17.73 21.30
N LEU A 5 19.13 16.53 20.84
CA LEU A 5 19.65 15.27 21.40
C LEU A 5 20.72 14.72 20.47
N ILE A 6 21.76 14.12 21.04
CA ILE A 6 22.77 13.38 20.26
C ILE A 6 22.49 11.89 20.33
N THR A 7 22.70 11.20 19.23
CA THR A 7 22.66 9.74 19.14
C THR A 7 24.04 9.10 19.08
N ILE A 8 25.09 9.92 18.85
CA ILE A 8 26.50 9.52 18.78
C ILE A 8 27.41 10.61 19.37
N ASP A 9 28.54 10.22 19.96
CA ASP A 9 29.47 11.16 20.62
C ASP A 9 30.10 12.15 19.65
N ALA A 10 30.36 11.73 18.41
CA ALA A 10 30.91 12.59 17.36
C ALA A 10 30.00 13.80 17.05
N ALA A 11 28.71 13.76 17.41
CA ALA A 11 27.76 14.86 17.21
C ALA A 11 27.78 15.90 18.36
N LEU A 12 28.51 15.65 19.45
CA LEU A 12 28.57 16.55 20.62
C LEU A 12 29.03 17.98 20.28
N PRO A 13 30.05 18.21 19.41
CA PRO A 13 30.43 19.57 19.03
C PRO A 13 29.29 20.33 18.35
N SER A 14 28.54 19.67 17.46
CA SER A 14 27.39 20.27 16.76
C SER A 14 26.25 20.59 17.70
N LYS A 15 25.91 19.68 18.63
CA LYS A 15 24.91 19.93 19.68
C LYS A 15 25.26 21.17 20.50
N ARG A 16 26.50 21.26 21.01
CA ARG A 16 26.96 22.43 21.78
C ARG A 16 26.85 23.72 20.97
N LYS A 17 27.21 23.69 19.68
CA LYS A 17 27.10 24.87 18.81
C LYS A 17 25.65 25.31 18.63
N TRP A 18 24.74 24.38 18.36
CA TRP A 18 23.35 24.70 18.02
C TRP A 18 22.50 25.04 19.26
N ASP A 19 22.73 24.35 20.38
CA ASP A 19 22.06 24.62 21.66
C ASP A 19 22.36 26.04 22.18
N ASN A 20 23.53 26.59 21.82
CA ASN A 20 23.97 27.93 22.21
C ASN A 20 23.48 29.05 21.27
N VAL A 21 22.60 28.76 20.30
CA VAL A 21 22.06 29.76 19.37
C VAL A 21 20.54 29.88 19.55
N PRO A 22 20.05 30.77 20.42
CA PRO A 22 18.63 30.87 20.77
C PRO A 22 17.70 31.13 19.58
N ILE A 23 18.17 31.89 18.58
CA ILE A 23 17.39 32.19 17.37
C ILE A 23 17.07 30.94 16.56
N LEU A 24 17.98 29.94 16.53
CA LEU A 24 17.72 28.66 15.87
C LEU A 24 16.59 27.91 16.58
N HIS A 25 16.53 27.92 17.91
CA HIS A 25 15.44 27.28 18.64
C HIS A 25 14.09 27.94 18.36
N GLN A 26 14.04 29.28 18.32
CA GLN A 26 12.81 30.02 18.05
C GLN A 26 12.33 29.78 16.61
N TYR A 27 13.25 29.85 15.63
CA TYR A 27 12.94 29.60 14.23
C TYR A 27 12.46 28.16 14.01
N THR A 28 13.21 27.16 14.50
CA THR A 28 12.84 25.75 14.35
C THR A 28 11.50 25.45 15.02
N LYS A 29 11.24 26.02 16.21
CA LYS A 29 9.94 25.90 16.87
C LYS A 29 8.82 26.50 16.03
N GLY A 30 9.00 27.74 15.57
CA GLY A 30 8.01 28.43 14.74
C GLY A 30 7.71 27.68 13.44
N TYR A 31 8.74 27.19 12.76
CA TYR A 31 8.58 26.38 11.56
C TYR A 31 7.83 25.07 11.87
N LEU A 32 8.28 24.28 12.84
CA LEU A 32 7.71 22.95 13.10
C LEU A 32 6.29 23.01 13.67
N GLU A 33 6.00 23.95 14.57
CA GLU A 33 4.69 24.04 15.23
C GLU A 33 3.66 24.83 14.42
N LYS A 34 4.10 25.69 13.50
CA LYS A 34 3.21 26.55 12.71
C LYS A 34 3.33 26.27 11.22
N GLU A 35 4.40 26.73 10.58
CA GLU A 35 4.50 26.69 9.10
C GLU A 35 4.38 25.28 8.53
N CYS A 36 5.07 24.30 9.14
CA CYS A 36 5.02 22.90 8.76
C CYS A 36 3.59 22.34 8.89
N VAL A 37 2.90 22.64 9.99
CA VAL A 37 1.53 22.19 10.24
C VAL A 37 0.54 22.84 9.27
N ASP A 38 0.70 24.14 9.02
CA ASP A 38 -0.14 24.90 8.08
C ASP A 38 -0.01 24.34 6.66
N TRP A 39 1.22 24.11 6.19
CA TRP A 39 1.48 23.48 4.90
C TRP A 39 0.96 22.05 4.83
N LEU A 40 1.15 21.25 5.88
CA LEU A 40 0.63 19.89 5.94
C LEU A 40 -0.89 19.85 5.80
N ASN A 41 -1.61 20.72 6.52
CA ASN A 41 -3.07 20.82 6.42
C ASN A 41 -3.50 21.22 5.01
N LYS A 42 -2.80 22.19 4.40
CA LYS A 42 -3.09 22.63 3.02
C LYS A 42 -2.87 21.51 1.99
N PHE A 43 -1.78 20.76 2.09
CA PHE A 43 -1.54 19.62 1.20
C PHE A 43 -2.51 18.48 1.43
N ARG A 44 -2.94 18.24 2.68
CA ARG A 44 -4.00 17.27 2.98
C ARG A 44 -5.30 17.65 2.27
N GLU A 45 -5.70 18.92 2.31
CA GLU A 45 -6.91 19.38 1.61
C GLU A 45 -6.83 19.18 0.09
N TYR A 46 -5.65 19.37 -0.50
CA TYR A 46 -5.42 19.08 -1.92
C TYR A 46 -5.53 17.58 -2.20
N ALA A 47 -4.87 16.74 -1.41
CA ALA A 47 -4.95 15.30 -1.54
C ALA A 47 -6.38 14.77 -1.37
N ASP A 48 -7.16 15.32 -0.43
CA ASP A 48 -8.56 14.93 -0.22
C ASP A 48 -9.47 15.30 -1.40
N LYS A 49 -9.12 16.34 -2.17
CA LYS A 49 -9.84 16.70 -3.42
C LYS A 49 -9.48 15.72 -4.54
N GLU A 50 -8.21 15.40 -4.70
CA GLU A 50 -7.73 14.42 -5.69
C GLU A 50 -8.30 13.02 -5.40
N LEU A 51 -8.28 12.58 -4.13
CA LEU A 51 -8.79 11.26 -3.72
C LEU A 51 -10.28 11.08 -3.99
N ARG A 52 -11.08 12.15 -3.88
CA ARG A 52 -12.52 12.11 -4.23
C ARG A 52 -12.77 11.83 -5.71
N ASN A 53 -11.79 12.12 -6.56
CA ASN A 53 -11.84 11.86 -7.99
C ASN A 53 -11.07 10.60 -8.39
N SER A 54 -10.56 9.83 -7.43
CA SER A 54 -9.83 8.59 -7.71
C SER A 54 -10.76 7.56 -8.34
N TYR A 55 -10.25 6.88 -9.36
CA TYR A 55 -10.96 5.77 -9.99
C TYR A 55 -10.68 4.47 -9.22
N PRO A 56 -11.66 3.55 -9.16
CA PRO A 56 -11.41 2.22 -8.61
C PRO A 56 -10.29 1.51 -9.38
N PRO A 57 -9.50 0.64 -8.72
CA PRO A 57 -8.48 -0.14 -9.42
C PRO A 57 -9.10 -1.04 -10.49
N ASN A 58 -8.33 -1.28 -11.53
CA ASN A 58 -8.60 -2.37 -12.45
C ASN A 58 -8.19 -3.69 -11.79
N VAL A 59 -9.11 -4.64 -11.77
CA VAL A 59 -8.92 -5.96 -11.17
C VAL A 59 -9.01 -7.03 -12.24
N HIS A 60 -8.01 -7.89 -12.29
CA HIS A 60 -7.93 -9.01 -13.23
C HIS A 60 -7.67 -10.30 -12.46
N ILE A 61 -8.39 -11.36 -12.81
CA ILE A 61 -8.16 -12.72 -12.31
C ILE A 61 -7.90 -13.64 -13.51
N PHE A 62 -6.87 -14.49 -13.42
CA PHE A 62 -6.52 -15.44 -14.48
C PHE A 62 -5.73 -16.60 -13.92
N ALA A 63 -5.84 -17.78 -14.54
CA ALA A 63 -5.05 -18.95 -14.19
C ALA A 63 -4.06 -19.31 -15.31
N LYS A 64 -2.89 -19.83 -14.94
CA LYS A 64 -1.91 -20.38 -15.88
C LYS A 64 -1.38 -21.72 -15.40
N SER A 65 -1.30 -22.72 -16.27
CA SER A 65 -0.71 -24.02 -15.96
C SER A 65 0.75 -23.86 -15.53
N SER A 66 1.20 -24.65 -14.55
CA SER A 66 2.61 -24.74 -14.21
C SER A 66 3.39 -25.37 -15.36
N MET A 67 4.59 -24.87 -15.61
CA MET A 67 5.49 -25.45 -16.62
C MET A 67 6.01 -26.83 -16.20
N SER A 68 6.05 -27.11 -14.89
CA SER A 68 6.57 -28.37 -14.34
C SER A 68 5.50 -29.45 -14.18
N ASP A 69 4.24 -29.07 -14.00
CA ASP A 69 3.12 -29.98 -13.78
C ASP A 69 1.86 -29.39 -14.42
N ARG A 70 1.33 -30.04 -15.45
CA ARG A 70 0.17 -29.54 -16.19
C ARG A 70 -1.13 -29.64 -15.38
N SER A 71 -1.18 -30.51 -14.38
CA SER A 71 -2.36 -30.65 -13.49
C SER A 71 -2.45 -29.55 -12.44
N MET A 72 -1.36 -28.82 -12.20
CA MET A 72 -1.28 -27.73 -11.25
C MET A 72 -1.30 -26.38 -11.96
N TRP A 73 -2.26 -25.55 -11.61
CA TRP A 73 -2.42 -24.20 -12.16
C TRP A 73 -2.15 -23.14 -11.09
N LYS A 74 -1.67 -21.98 -11.52
CA LYS A 74 -1.48 -20.82 -10.66
C LYS A 74 -2.58 -19.80 -10.97
N LEU A 75 -3.52 -19.66 -10.05
CA LEU A 75 -4.51 -18.59 -10.08
C LEU A 75 -3.85 -17.31 -9.60
N THR A 76 -3.89 -16.25 -10.39
CA THR A 76 -3.35 -14.93 -10.05
C THR A 76 -4.45 -13.89 -10.11
N CYS A 77 -4.58 -13.11 -9.05
CA CYS A 77 -5.30 -11.85 -9.08
C CYS A 77 -4.32 -10.67 -9.10
N LEU A 78 -4.60 -9.70 -9.96
CA LEU A 78 -3.91 -8.42 -10.10
C LEU A 78 -4.90 -7.28 -9.85
N ALA A 79 -4.61 -6.43 -8.87
CA ALA A 79 -5.18 -5.09 -8.78
C ALA A 79 -4.14 -4.07 -9.26
N THR A 80 -4.52 -3.13 -10.12
CA THR A 80 -3.62 -2.08 -10.63
C THR A 80 -4.35 -0.76 -10.86
N GLY A 81 -3.62 0.34 -10.81
CA GLY A 81 -4.19 1.68 -10.98
C GLY A 81 -4.80 2.26 -9.70
N PHE A 82 -4.63 1.60 -8.55
CA PHE A 82 -5.12 2.14 -7.29
C PHE A 82 -4.20 3.23 -6.74
N TYR A 83 -4.83 4.23 -6.13
CA TYR A 83 -4.21 5.19 -5.24
C TYR A 83 -5.26 5.53 -4.17
N PRO A 84 -4.89 5.49 -2.87
CA PRO A 84 -3.54 5.47 -2.31
C PRO A 84 -2.99 4.05 -2.06
N LYS A 85 -1.79 3.97 -1.47
CA LYS A 85 -1.02 2.72 -1.24
C LYS A 85 -1.60 1.80 -0.13
N ASP A 86 -2.87 1.93 0.24
CA ASP A 86 -3.50 1.20 1.35
C ASP A 86 -4.52 0.14 0.91
N THR A 87 -4.49 -0.25 -0.36
CA THR A 87 -5.32 -1.33 -0.91
C THR A 87 -4.94 -2.71 -0.37
N ARG A 88 -5.96 -3.51 -0.05
CA ARG A 88 -5.86 -4.92 0.36
C ARG A 88 -6.47 -5.82 -0.72
N LEU A 89 -5.84 -6.97 -0.92
CA LEU A 89 -6.25 -7.99 -1.89
C LEU A 89 -6.16 -9.36 -1.23
N PHE A 90 -7.23 -10.13 -1.33
CA PHE A 90 -7.29 -11.52 -0.86
C PHE A 90 -8.02 -12.41 -1.87
N ILE A 91 -7.67 -13.70 -1.86
CA ILE A 91 -8.31 -14.72 -2.68
C ILE A 91 -9.24 -15.51 -1.77
N ARG A 92 -10.49 -15.73 -2.18
CA ARG A 92 -11.41 -16.64 -1.50
C ARG A 92 -11.61 -17.91 -2.32
N LYS A 93 -11.80 -19.03 -1.65
CA LYS A 93 -12.33 -20.28 -2.22
C LYS A 93 -13.66 -20.58 -1.53
N TYR A 94 -14.73 -20.80 -2.30
CA TYR A 94 -16.09 -20.96 -1.74
C TYR A 94 -16.44 -19.87 -0.71
N ARG A 95 -16.14 -18.60 -1.05
CA ARG A 95 -16.33 -17.40 -0.21
C ARG A 95 -15.56 -17.38 1.11
N THR A 96 -14.65 -18.31 1.34
CA THR A 96 -13.74 -18.35 2.50
C THR A 96 -12.36 -17.87 2.08
N SER A 97 -11.79 -16.89 2.80
CA SER A 97 -10.45 -16.38 2.48
C SER A 97 -9.41 -17.49 2.62
N LEU A 98 -8.55 -17.63 1.60
CA LEU A 98 -7.36 -18.46 1.71
C LEU A 98 -6.39 -17.85 2.74
N PRO A 99 -5.68 -18.68 3.52
CA PRO A 99 -4.72 -18.21 4.49
C PRO A 99 -3.44 -17.71 3.78
N GLU A 100 -2.66 -16.89 4.48
CA GLU A 100 -1.49 -16.22 3.89
C GLU A 100 -0.41 -17.22 3.44
N ASP A 101 -0.25 -18.35 4.13
CA ASP A 101 0.70 -19.42 3.78
C ASP A 101 0.32 -20.22 2.53
N GLU A 102 -0.95 -20.17 2.11
CA GLU A 102 -1.44 -20.74 0.85
C GLU A 102 -1.42 -19.73 -0.31
N THR A 103 -1.01 -18.48 -0.06
CA THR A 103 -0.97 -17.42 -1.09
C THR A 103 0.39 -16.75 -1.20
N GLU A 104 0.80 -16.43 -2.42
CA GLU A 104 2.00 -15.64 -2.67
C GLU A 104 1.63 -14.21 -3.04
N SER A 105 2.29 -13.22 -2.41
CA SER A 105 2.08 -11.80 -2.68
C SER A 105 3.33 -11.15 -3.26
N THR A 106 3.16 -10.27 -4.25
CA THR A 106 4.27 -9.44 -4.75
C THR A 106 4.61 -8.26 -3.84
N GLY A 107 3.79 -8.02 -2.82
CA GLY A 107 3.68 -6.73 -2.17
C GLY A 107 3.15 -5.64 -3.12
N ILE A 108 2.89 -4.46 -2.56
CA ILE A 108 2.47 -3.28 -3.35
C ILE A 108 3.68 -2.72 -4.09
N ARG A 109 3.56 -2.55 -5.41
CA ARG A 109 4.60 -2.02 -6.30
C ARG A 109 4.11 -0.73 -6.99
N PRO A 110 5.00 0.26 -7.20
CA PRO A 110 4.63 1.47 -7.91
C PRO A 110 4.49 1.23 -9.42
N ASN A 111 3.62 2.01 -10.05
CA ASN A 111 3.53 2.16 -11.50
C ASN A 111 4.22 3.46 -11.94
N HIS A 112 4.46 3.61 -13.24
CA HIS A 112 5.12 4.79 -13.82
C HIS A 112 4.23 6.05 -13.81
N ASP A 113 2.92 5.88 -13.69
CA ASP A 113 1.90 6.93 -13.69
C ASP A 113 1.58 7.47 -12.27
N GLY A 114 2.33 7.04 -11.25
CA GLY A 114 2.11 7.41 -9.86
C GLY A 114 1.06 6.59 -9.11
N THR A 115 0.41 5.63 -9.78
CA THR A 115 -0.48 4.65 -9.13
C THR A 115 0.29 3.43 -8.62
N PHE A 116 -0.44 2.46 -8.06
CA PHE A 116 0.13 1.23 -7.53
C PHE A 116 -0.50 -0.03 -8.13
N GLN A 117 0.20 -1.15 -7.98
CA GLN A 117 -0.28 -2.49 -8.31
C GLN A 117 0.07 -3.50 -7.22
N LEU A 118 -0.73 -4.56 -7.13
CA LEU A 118 -0.57 -5.67 -6.19
C LEU A 118 -1.05 -6.96 -6.85
N ARG A 119 -0.25 -8.03 -6.75
CA ARG A 119 -0.65 -9.37 -7.15
C ARG A 119 -0.67 -10.31 -5.96
N LYS A 120 -1.72 -11.13 -5.86
CA LYS A 120 -1.70 -12.37 -5.10
C LYS A 120 -1.93 -13.57 -6.01
N SER A 121 -1.35 -14.70 -5.67
CA SER A 121 -1.58 -15.96 -6.36
C SER A 121 -1.77 -17.12 -5.40
N ALA A 122 -2.49 -18.14 -5.85
CA ALA A 122 -2.67 -19.41 -5.15
C ALA A 122 -2.51 -20.57 -6.14
N GLY A 123 -2.04 -21.72 -5.66
CA GLY A 123 -2.08 -22.97 -6.42
C GLY A 123 -3.49 -23.53 -6.47
N ILE A 124 -3.94 -23.97 -7.64
CA ILE A 124 -5.22 -24.64 -7.87
C ILE A 124 -5.00 -25.90 -8.73
N TRP A 125 -5.95 -26.83 -8.66
CA TRP A 125 -5.92 -28.08 -9.44
C TRP A 125 -6.90 -27.98 -10.61
N GLU A 126 -6.49 -28.45 -11.80
CA GLU A 126 -7.30 -28.36 -13.03
C GLU A 126 -8.59 -29.18 -12.95
N ASP A 127 -8.57 -30.30 -12.23
CA ASP A 127 -9.68 -31.25 -12.10
C ASP A 127 -10.62 -30.93 -10.93
N ALA A 128 -10.31 -29.92 -10.13
CA ALA A 128 -11.14 -29.49 -9.02
C ALA A 128 -12.10 -28.39 -9.47
N GLU A 129 -13.37 -28.73 -9.68
CA GLU A 129 -14.43 -27.71 -9.78
C GLU A 129 -14.47 -26.89 -8.49
N ALA A 130 -14.25 -25.59 -8.61
CA ALA A 130 -14.29 -24.66 -7.48
C ALA A 130 -14.56 -23.22 -7.90
N GLU A 131 -15.22 -22.50 -7.00
CA GLU A 131 -15.44 -21.05 -7.12
C GLU A 131 -14.36 -20.31 -6.34
N TYR A 132 -13.62 -19.46 -7.05
CA TYR A 132 -12.63 -18.57 -6.48
C TYR A 132 -13.03 -17.11 -6.68
N ASP A 133 -12.81 -16.28 -5.67
CA ASP A 133 -12.97 -14.82 -5.80
C ASP A 133 -11.63 -14.13 -5.60
N CYS A 134 -11.36 -13.14 -6.43
CA CYS A 134 -10.48 -12.05 -6.03
C CYS A 134 -11.28 -10.93 -5.41
N VAL A 135 -10.92 -10.54 -4.19
CA VAL A 135 -11.55 -9.44 -3.48
C VAL A 135 -10.55 -8.34 -3.21
N VAL A 136 -10.90 -7.12 -3.62
CA VAL A 136 -10.09 -5.92 -3.47
C VAL A 136 -10.86 -4.89 -2.64
N THR A 137 -10.23 -4.35 -1.62
CA THR A 137 -10.79 -3.31 -0.76
C THR A 137 -9.74 -2.24 -0.45
N ASP A 138 -10.18 -0.99 -0.42
CA ASP A 138 -9.40 0.14 0.05
C ASP A 138 -10.35 1.21 0.63
N ARG A 139 -9.78 2.30 1.16
CA ARG A 139 -10.56 3.38 1.79
C ARG A 139 -11.35 4.26 0.82
N THR A 140 -11.05 4.18 -0.48
CA THR A 140 -11.73 4.96 -1.53
C THR A 140 -12.95 4.22 -2.08
N LEU A 141 -12.98 2.90 -1.94
CA LEU A 141 -14.09 2.04 -2.33
C LEU A 141 -15.22 2.07 -1.29
N ARG A 142 -16.46 2.26 -1.76
CA ARG A 142 -17.67 2.11 -0.91
C ARG A 142 -17.96 0.65 -0.59
N GLU A 143 -17.74 -0.22 -1.56
CA GLU A 143 -17.93 -1.67 -1.46
C GLU A 143 -16.71 -2.38 -2.07
N PRO A 144 -16.36 -3.59 -1.60
CA PRO A 144 -15.25 -4.34 -2.18
C PRO A 144 -15.52 -4.69 -3.65
N ILE A 145 -14.48 -4.64 -4.47
CA ILE A 145 -14.53 -5.19 -5.83
C ILE A 145 -14.32 -6.70 -5.72
N ILE A 146 -15.25 -7.47 -6.28
CA ILE A 146 -15.22 -8.93 -6.28
C ILE A 146 -15.26 -9.41 -7.73
N ILE A 147 -14.22 -10.14 -8.15
CA ILE A 147 -14.17 -10.80 -9.46
C ILE A 147 -14.06 -12.30 -9.25
N THR A 148 -15.05 -13.04 -9.77
CA THR A 148 -15.13 -14.50 -9.60
C THR A 148 -14.48 -15.22 -10.77
N TYR A 149 -13.81 -16.32 -10.47
CA TYR A 149 -13.20 -17.27 -11.39
C TYR A 149 -13.71 -18.68 -11.06
N TYR A 150 -14.12 -19.41 -12.08
CA TYR A 150 -14.51 -20.81 -11.98
C TYR A 150 -13.39 -21.66 -12.60
N SER A 151 -12.85 -22.61 -11.85
CA SER A 151 -11.92 -23.61 -12.37
C SER A 151 -12.64 -24.69 -13.14
#